data_AF-A0A329R506-F1
#
_entry.id   AF-A0A329R506-F1
#
_cell.length_a   1.000
_cell.length_b   1.000
_cell.length_c   1.000
_cell.angle_alpha   90.00
_cell.angle_beta   90.00
_cell.angle_gamma   90.00
#
_symmetry.space_group_name_H-M   'P 1'
#
loop_
_entity.id
_entity.type
_entity.pdbx_description
1 polymer ?
#
loop_
_entity_poly.entity_id
_entity_poly.type
_entity_poly.pdbx_seq_one_letter_code
_entity_poly.pdbx_strand_id
1 'polypeptide(L)'
;MIFLYHGYGTMTWGKSKTYKGNWVAGKRSGYGVYKAVTSDKDRVTDLKYDGFWKNDKKDGKGELEIREISYEATMLENRIQNGTFAKDQWISGYDVRHGEYDPPYYFAYKDSNMSLKLLGGAENILDGLKDGYFFSFTYQKGKVYKDVGVGDEFSQKQFRSFIKNVEKEIKPHINQFEKLAQKL
;
A
#
# COMPACT_ATOMS: atom_id res chain seq x y z
N MET A 1 29.67 19.47 -24.67
CA MET A 1 28.26 19.87 -24.52
C MET A 1 27.48 18.63 -24.10
N ILE A 2 26.83 18.62 -22.94
CA ILE A 2 26.00 17.50 -22.47
C ILE A 2 24.55 17.85 -22.80
N PHE A 3 23.90 17.06 -23.64
CA PHE A 3 22.46 17.19 -23.89
C PHE A 3 21.71 16.37 -22.85
N LEU A 4 20.80 17.03 -22.12
CA LEU A 4 19.93 16.37 -21.14
C LEU A 4 18.60 16.02 -21.79
N TYR A 5 18.08 14.82 -21.49
CA TYR A 5 16.77 14.38 -22.00
C TYR A 5 15.65 15.29 -21.49
N HIS A 6 14.70 15.62 -22.39
CA HIS A 6 13.54 16.46 -22.10
C HIS A 6 12.34 15.97 -22.90
N GLY A 7 11.13 16.09 -22.35
CA GLY A 7 9.89 15.63 -22.98
C GLY A 7 9.51 14.19 -22.65
N TYR A 8 8.59 13.59 -23.40
CA TYR A 8 8.13 12.23 -23.15
C TYR A 8 9.01 11.20 -23.83
N GLY A 9 9.40 10.13 -23.13
CA GLY A 9 10.23 9.07 -23.69
C GLY A 9 10.37 7.84 -22.81
N THR A 10 11.00 6.82 -23.37
CA THR A 10 11.32 5.56 -22.69
C THR A 10 12.83 5.46 -22.48
N MET A 11 13.26 5.19 -21.25
CA MET A 11 14.64 4.82 -20.94
C MET A 11 14.66 3.43 -20.32
N THR A 12 15.59 2.60 -20.77
CA THR A 12 15.84 1.26 -20.25
C THR A 12 17.25 1.23 -19.68
N TRP A 13 17.41 0.71 -18.46
CA TRP A 13 18.71 0.50 -17.83
C TRP A 13 18.96 -1.00 -17.68
N GLY A 14 19.96 -1.49 -18.42
CA GLY A 14 20.23 -2.92 -18.50
C GLY A 14 19.02 -3.69 -19.04
N LYS A 15 18.81 -4.91 -18.54
CA LYS A 15 17.70 -5.78 -18.99
C LYS A 15 16.47 -5.71 -18.09
N SER A 16 16.57 -5.07 -16.92
CA SER A 16 15.59 -5.28 -15.85
C SER A 16 14.89 -4.01 -15.36
N LYS A 17 15.27 -2.83 -15.83
CA LYS A 17 14.67 -1.56 -15.39
C LYS A 17 14.23 -0.72 -16.60
N THR A 18 13.01 -0.21 -16.55
CA THR A 18 12.45 0.65 -17.60
C THR A 18 11.65 1.79 -16.99
N TYR A 19 11.76 2.98 -17.56
CA TYR A 19 10.87 4.10 -17.31
C TYR A 19 10.27 4.59 -18.61
N LYS A 20 8.96 4.79 -18.65
CA LYS A 20 8.25 5.43 -19.75
C LYS A 20 7.43 6.59 -19.20
N GLY A 21 7.80 7.82 -19.54
CA GLY A 21 7.18 9.01 -18.95
C GLY A 21 7.85 10.31 -19.36
N ASN A 22 7.57 11.38 -18.61
CA ASN A 22 8.11 12.70 -18.90
C ASN A 22 9.48 12.92 -18.25
N TRP A 23 10.32 13.70 -18.93
CA TRP A 23 11.67 14.04 -18.54
C TRP A 23 11.84 15.55 -18.53
N VAL A 24 12.53 16.07 -17.52
CA VAL A 24 12.95 17.48 -17.45
C VAL A 24 14.41 17.51 -17.01
N ALA A 25 15.28 18.03 -17.87
CA ALA A 25 16.72 18.16 -17.61
C ALA A 25 17.36 16.81 -17.17
N GLY A 26 17.03 15.73 -17.88
CA GLY A 26 17.57 14.40 -17.65
C GLY A 26 16.96 13.66 -16.46
N LYS A 27 15.99 14.25 -15.75
CA LYS A 27 15.33 13.65 -14.58
C LYS A 27 13.89 13.27 -14.90
N ARG A 28 13.41 12.16 -14.32
CA ARG A 28 11.99 11.77 -14.39
C ARG A 28 11.15 12.88 -13.73
N SER A 29 10.10 13.26 -14.43
CA SER A 29 9.19 14.33 -14.03
C SER A 29 7.79 14.05 -14.55
N GLY A 30 6.77 14.73 -14.01
CA GLY A 30 5.38 14.52 -14.42
C GLY A 30 4.93 13.06 -14.27
N TYR A 31 3.92 12.66 -15.03
CA TYR A 31 3.44 11.28 -14.99
C TYR A 31 4.37 10.32 -15.76
N GLY A 32 4.57 9.12 -15.22
CA GLY A 32 5.32 8.05 -15.87
C GLY A 32 5.26 6.71 -15.14
N VAL A 33 5.53 5.65 -15.89
CA VAL A 33 5.54 4.26 -15.39
C VAL A 33 6.98 3.77 -15.29
N TYR A 34 7.37 3.34 -14.10
CA TYR A 34 8.64 2.68 -13.82
C TYR A 34 8.42 1.20 -13.54
N LYS A 35 9.24 0.35 -14.12
CA LYS A 35 9.27 -1.09 -13.86
C LYS A 35 10.70 -1.49 -13.51
N ALA A 36 10.86 -2.36 -12.52
CA ALA A 36 12.14 -2.90 -12.13
C ALA A 36 11.99 -4.36 -11.67
N VAL A 37 12.84 -5.23 -12.18
CA VAL A 37 13.08 -6.56 -11.63
C VAL A 37 14.48 -6.57 -11.03
N THR A 38 14.57 -6.89 -9.74
CA THR A 38 15.84 -7.02 -9.01
C THR A 38 15.90 -8.36 -8.31
N SER A 39 17.11 -8.84 -8.04
CA SER A 39 17.34 -10.10 -7.36
C SER A 39 18.33 -9.87 -6.24
N ASP A 40 18.01 -10.41 -5.06
CA ASP A 40 18.89 -10.43 -3.90
C ASP A 40 19.29 -11.89 -3.60
N LYS A 41 19.83 -12.16 -2.41
CA LYS A 41 20.41 -13.47 -2.05
C LYS A 41 19.39 -14.62 -2.08
N ASP A 42 18.14 -14.35 -1.72
CA ASP A 42 17.10 -15.36 -1.49
C ASP A 42 15.79 -15.09 -2.26
N ARG A 43 15.67 -13.94 -2.92
CA ARG A 43 14.41 -13.47 -3.52
C ARG A 43 14.61 -12.69 -4.82
N VAL A 44 13.53 -12.63 -5.61
CA VAL A 44 13.34 -11.74 -6.74
C VAL A 44 12.24 -10.74 -6.39
N THR A 45 12.49 -9.46 -6.66
CA THR A 45 11.53 -8.37 -6.48
C THR A 45 11.09 -7.85 -7.85
N ASP A 46 9.80 -7.96 -8.16
CA ASP A 46 9.15 -7.30 -9.29
C ASP A 46 8.39 -6.07 -8.79
N LEU A 47 8.83 -4.89 -9.23
CA LEU A 47 8.30 -3.61 -8.80
C LEU A 47 7.77 -2.84 -10.01
N LYS A 48 6.54 -2.35 -9.89
CA LYS A 48 5.94 -1.40 -10.83
C LYS A 48 5.45 -0.18 -10.07
N TYR A 49 5.87 1.01 -10.50
CA TYR A 49 5.29 2.27 -10.09
C TYR A 49 4.63 2.96 -11.27
N ASP A 50 3.36 3.29 -11.11
CA ASP A 50 2.55 4.02 -12.08
C ASP A 50 2.08 5.32 -11.40
N GLY A 51 2.69 6.47 -11.74
CA GLY A 51 2.38 7.71 -11.02
C GLY A 51 3.21 8.92 -11.39
N PHE A 52 3.10 9.95 -10.55
CA PHE A 52 3.78 11.22 -10.73
C PHE A 52 5.20 11.23 -10.15
N TRP A 53 6.07 11.96 -10.84
CA TRP A 53 7.49 12.10 -10.56
C TRP A 53 7.88 13.57 -10.46
N LYS A 54 8.84 13.87 -9.57
CA LYS A 54 9.49 15.17 -9.48
C LYS A 54 10.95 14.98 -9.14
N ASN A 55 11.84 15.42 -10.02
CA ASN A 55 13.29 15.33 -9.84
C ASN A 55 13.75 13.90 -9.49
N ASP A 56 13.34 12.92 -10.29
CA ASP A 56 13.64 11.48 -10.11
C ASP A 56 13.00 10.78 -8.91
N LYS A 57 12.14 11.46 -8.16
CA LYS A 57 11.43 10.87 -7.02
C LYS A 57 9.95 10.71 -7.31
N LYS A 58 9.32 9.67 -6.78
CA LYS A 58 7.86 9.54 -6.75
C LYS A 58 7.29 10.70 -5.95
N ASP A 59 6.43 11.50 -6.57
CA ASP A 59 5.92 12.75 -6.00
C ASP A 59 4.58 13.10 -6.66
N GLY A 60 3.50 13.09 -5.88
CA GLY A 60 2.13 13.19 -6.36
C GLY A 60 1.39 11.84 -6.33
N LYS A 61 0.29 11.74 -7.07
CA LYS A 61 -0.55 10.53 -7.09
C LYS A 61 0.16 9.35 -7.77
N GLY A 62 -0.06 8.13 -7.31
CA GLY A 62 0.42 6.93 -7.98
C GLY A 62 0.01 5.62 -7.31
N GLU A 63 0.35 4.53 -7.97
CA GLU A 63 0.21 3.16 -7.50
C GLU A 63 1.57 2.46 -7.57
N LEU A 64 1.99 1.84 -6.47
CA LEU A 64 3.19 1.03 -6.35
C LEU A 64 2.76 -0.41 -6.09
N GLU A 65 3.13 -1.30 -7.00
CA GLU A 65 2.98 -2.76 -6.87
C GLU A 65 4.38 -3.33 -6.61
N ILE A 66 4.48 -4.20 -5.60
CA ILE A 66 5.70 -4.95 -5.26
C ILE A 66 5.34 -6.41 -5.08
N ARG A 67 6.07 -7.30 -5.76
CA ARG A 67 6.02 -8.74 -5.55
C ARG A 67 7.41 -9.25 -5.21
N GLU A 68 7.55 -9.90 -4.08
CA GLU A 68 8.76 -10.58 -3.64
C GLU A 68 8.51 -12.08 -3.64
N ILE A 69 9.32 -12.82 -4.40
CA ILE A 69 9.18 -14.26 -4.60
C ILE A 69 10.52 -14.92 -4.28
N SER A 70 10.53 -15.99 -3.50
CA SER A 70 11.75 -16.78 -3.24
C SER A 70 12.22 -17.51 -4.50
N TYR A 71 13.47 -17.98 -4.53
CA TYR A 71 13.92 -18.86 -5.63
C TYR A 71 13.21 -20.22 -5.67
N GLU A 72 12.51 -20.58 -4.60
CA GLU A 72 11.65 -21.77 -4.50
C GLU A 72 10.20 -21.48 -4.93
N ALA A 73 9.95 -20.31 -5.52
CA ALA A 73 8.65 -19.84 -6.00
C ALA A 73 7.59 -19.59 -4.90
N THR A 74 8.02 -19.39 -3.65
CA THR A 74 7.16 -18.96 -2.55
C THR A 74 6.88 -17.46 -2.64
N MET A 75 5.62 -17.04 -2.54
CA MET A 75 5.25 -15.63 -2.45
C MET A 75 5.57 -15.09 -1.05
N LEU A 76 6.62 -14.29 -0.92
CA LEU A 76 7.07 -13.73 0.35
C LEU A 76 6.26 -12.48 0.73
N GLU A 77 6.06 -11.58 -0.25
CA GLU A 77 5.20 -10.40 -0.11
C GLU A 77 4.58 -10.04 -1.47
N ASN A 78 3.27 -9.79 -1.49
CA ASN A 78 2.58 -9.07 -2.55
C ASN A 78 1.95 -7.81 -1.94
N ARG A 79 2.26 -6.65 -2.49
CA ARG A 79 1.89 -5.36 -1.91
C ARG A 79 1.42 -4.37 -2.96
N ILE A 80 0.34 -3.67 -2.64
CA ILE A 80 -0.14 -2.52 -3.38
C ILE A 80 -0.20 -1.31 -2.45
N GLN A 81 0.53 -0.25 -2.81
CA GLN A 81 0.32 1.09 -2.26
C GLN A 81 -0.34 1.99 -3.31
N ASN A 82 -1.53 2.51 -3.01
CA ASN A 82 -2.25 3.42 -3.88
C ASN A 82 -2.46 4.75 -3.15
N GLY A 83 -2.09 5.88 -3.75
CA GLY A 83 -2.36 7.20 -3.18
C GLY A 83 -1.31 8.25 -3.49
N THR A 84 -0.96 9.09 -2.51
CA THR A 84 -0.02 10.21 -2.71
C THR A 84 1.36 9.86 -2.19
N PHE A 85 2.37 10.14 -3.00
CA PHE A 85 3.78 10.02 -2.66
C PHE A 85 4.43 11.41 -2.55
N ALA A 86 5.45 11.53 -1.72
CA ALA A 86 6.32 12.71 -1.70
C ALA A 86 7.75 12.25 -1.45
N LYS A 87 8.67 12.61 -2.34
CA LYS A 87 10.08 12.23 -2.25
C LYS A 87 10.29 10.73 -1.97
N ASP A 88 9.62 9.88 -2.75
CA ASP A 88 9.64 8.40 -2.66
C ASP A 88 8.91 7.78 -1.46
N GLN A 89 8.35 8.59 -0.54
CA GLN A 89 7.60 8.10 0.61
C GLN A 89 6.10 8.09 0.33
N TRP A 90 5.40 7.05 0.79
CA TRP A 90 3.93 6.99 0.76
C TRP A 90 3.31 7.82 1.89
N ILE A 91 2.55 8.85 1.51
CA ILE A 91 2.04 9.91 2.39
C ILE A 91 0.56 9.71 2.73
N SER A 92 -0.25 9.22 1.81
CA SER A 92 -1.68 8.99 2.05
C SER A 92 -2.25 8.02 1.02
N GLY A 93 -3.42 7.45 1.33
CA GLY A 93 -4.13 6.47 0.52
C GLY A 93 -4.17 5.11 1.20
N TYR A 94 -3.96 4.03 0.44
CA TYR A 94 -4.06 2.64 0.86
C TYR A 94 -2.70 1.93 0.75
N ASP A 95 -2.39 1.06 1.70
CA ASP A 95 -1.26 0.11 1.69
C ASP A 95 -1.83 -1.25 2.09
N VAL A 96 -1.87 -2.19 1.15
CA VAL A 96 -2.43 -3.54 1.34
C VAL A 96 -1.35 -4.54 1.00
N ARG A 97 -1.12 -5.49 1.91
CA ARG A 97 -0.07 -6.52 1.77
C ARG A 97 -0.62 -7.89 2.07
N HIS A 98 -0.08 -8.86 1.37
CA HIS A 98 -0.26 -10.28 1.58
C HIS A 98 1.12 -10.95 1.63
N GLY A 99 1.32 -11.93 2.49
CA GLY A 99 2.54 -12.73 2.50
C GLY A 99 2.47 -13.93 3.43
N GLU A 100 3.61 -14.59 3.59
CA GLU A 100 3.78 -15.78 4.41
C GLU A 100 3.99 -15.41 5.89
N TYR A 101 2.98 -14.79 6.51
CA TYR A 101 2.94 -14.46 7.94
C TYR A 101 1.52 -14.67 8.49
N ASP A 102 1.37 -14.81 9.80
CA ASP A 102 0.07 -14.98 10.47
C ASP A 102 -0.24 -13.75 11.35
N PRO A 103 -1.30 -12.97 11.04
CA PRO A 103 -2.28 -13.17 9.97
C PRO A 103 -1.76 -12.71 8.59
N PRO A 104 -2.25 -13.31 7.49
CA PRO A 104 -1.63 -13.18 6.17
C PRO A 104 -1.87 -11.85 5.46
N TYR A 105 -2.71 -10.96 6.00
CA TYR A 105 -2.95 -9.65 5.41
C TYR A 105 -2.72 -8.51 6.39
N TYR A 106 -2.12 -7.45 5.85
CA TYR A 106 -2.06 -6.13 6.44
C TYR A 106 -2.81 -5.13 5.58
N PHE A 107 -3.66 -4.34 6.22
CA PHE A 107 -4.39 -3.25 5.58
C PHE A 107 -4.10 -1.95 6.30
N ALA A 108 -3.81 -0.90 5.56
CA ALA A 108 -3.71 0.43 6.09
C ALA A 108 -4.29 1.47 5.15
N TYR A 109 -5.02 2.41 5.74
CA TYR A 109 -5.46 3.64 5.12
C TYR A 109 -4.98 4.81 5.97
N LYS A 110 -4.52 5.89 5.32
CA LYS A 110 -4.31 7.17 6.00
C LYS A 110 -4.54 8.35 5.06
N ASP A 111 -5.08 9.43 5.60
CA ASP A 111 -5.10 10.74 4.97
C ASP A 111 -4.76 11.83 6.01
N SER A 112 -5.07 13.09 5.72
CA SER A 112 -4.84 14.19 6.67
C SER A 112 -5.76 14.16 7.89
N ASN A 113 -6.84 13.38 7.85
CA ASN A 113 -7.94 13.42 8.82
C ASN A 113 -8.01 12.16 9.69
N MET A 114 -7.71 10.98 9.11
CA MET A 114 -7.82 9.70 9.79
C MET A 114 -6.77 8.68 9.35
N SER A 115 -6.60 7.66 10.18
CA SER A 115 -5.90 6.43 9.84
C SER A 115 -6.67 5.20 10.33
N LEU A 116 -6.64 4.15 9.53
CA LEU A 116 -7.21 2.84 9.86
C LEU A 116 -6.18 1.77 9.50
N LYS A 117 -5.89 0.86 10.43
CA LYS A 117 -5.02 -0.30 10.22
C LYS A 117 -5.70 -1.56 10.70
N LEU A 118 -5.54 -2.64 9.95
CA LEU A 118 -6.10 -3.95 10.26
C LEU A 118 -5.05 -5.02 9.97
N LEU A 119 -5.04 -6.05 10.81
CA LEU A 119 -4.39 -7.33 10.55
C LEU A 119 -5.47 -8.42 10.58
N GLY A 120 -5.44 -9.36 9.64
CA GLY A 120 -6.45 -10.44 9.58
C GLY A 120 -6.57 -11.12 8.22
N GLY A 121 -7.77 -11.64 7.94
CA GLY A 121 -8.16 -12.15 6.62
C GLY A 121 -8.65 -11.04 5.69
N ALA A 122 -8.78 -11.37 4.40
CA ALA A 122 -9.17 -10.42 3.35
C ALA A 122 -10.66 -10.43 2.97
N GLU A 123 -11.48 -11.20 3.68
CA GLU A 123 -12.90 -11.37 3.38
C GLU A 123 -13.76 -11.08 4.62
N ASN A 124 -14.95 -10.52 4.39
CA ASN A 124 -15.95 -10.23 5.41
C ASN A 124 -15.39 -9.39 6.57
N ILE A 125 -14.47 -8.47 6.28
CA ILE A 125 -13.70 -7.75 7.31
C ILE A 125 -14.65 -6.96 8.23
N LEU A 126 -15.63 -6.26 7.65
CA LEU A 126 -16.56 -5.44 8.43
C LEU A 126 -17.45 -6.28 9.35
N ASP A 127 -17.92 -7.43 8.87
CA ASP A 127 -18.78 -8.32 9.67
C ASP A 127 -17.97 -8.98 10.79
N GLY A 128 -16.72 -9.39 10.51
CA GLY A 128 -15.77 -9.82 11.54
C GLY A 128 -15.57 -8.77 12.63
N LEU A 129 -15.36 -7.50 12.28
CA LEU A 129 -15.26 -6.41 13.25
C LEU A 129 -16.55 -6.21 14.07
N LYS A 130 -17.74 -6.33 13.45
CA LYS A 130 -19.02 -6.23 14.15
C LYS A 130 -19.25 -7.37 15.14
N ASP A 131 -18.72 -8.54 14.83
CA ASP A 131 -18.79 -9.73 15.66
C ASP A 131 -17.61 -9.83 16.65
N GLY A 132 -16.63 -8.93 16.56
CA GLY A 132 -15.45 -8.91 17.43
C GLY A 132 -14.40 -9.97 17.08
N TYR A 133 -14.45 -10.52 15.86
CA TYR A 133 -13.48 -11.45 15.28
C TYR A 133 -12.51 -10.68 14.37
N PHE A 134 -11.32 -10.38 14.89
CA PHE A 134 -10.24 -9.69 14.18
C PHE A 134 -8.91 -10.01 14.85
N PHE A 135 -7.79 -9.82 14.14
CA PHE A 135 -6.47 -9.98 14.73
C PHE A 135 -5.97 -8.67 15.36
N SER A 136 -6.03 -7.57 14.61
CA SER A 136 -5.76 -6.22 15.13
C SER A 136 -6.59 -5.17 14.41
N PHE A 137 -6.98 -4.13 15.15
CA PHE A 137 -7.69 -2.97 14.68
C PHE A 137 -7.11 -1.72 15.35
N THR A 138 -6.56 -0.81 14.54
CA THR A 138 -6.15 0.52 14.99
C THR A 138 -6.90 1.58 14.19
N TYR A 139 -7.54 2.51 14.87
CA TYR A 139 -8.27 3.63 14.30
C TYR A 139 -7.85 4.91 14.98
N GLN A 140 -7.68 5.97 14.19
CA GLN A 140 -7.50 7.32 14.70
C GLN A 140 -8.21 8.32 13.80
N LYS A 141 -9.00 9.22 14.40
CA LYS A 141 -9.55 10.41 13.74
C LYS A 141 -9.65 11.55 14.74
N GLY A 142 -8.86 12.60 14.52
CA GLY A 142 -8.70 13.67 15.50
C GLY A 142 -8.24 13.12 16.85
N LYS A 143 -9.04 13.35 17.92
CA LYS A 143 -8.78 12.83 19.27
C LYS A 143 -9.37 11.44 19.52
N VAL A 144 -10.20 10.92 18.62
CA VAL A 144 -10.79 9.59 18.76
C VAL A 144 -9.72 8.58 18.33
N TYR A 145 -9.32 7.73 19.27
CA TYR A 145 -8.32 6.68 19.06
C TYR A 145 -8.83 5.37 19.64
N LYS A 146 -8.59 4.28 18.91
CA LYS A 146 -8.86 2.91 19.34
C LYS A 146 -7.77 2.02 18.79
N ASP A 147 -7.16 1.22 19.66
CA ASP A 147 -6.16 0.23 19.29
C ASP A 147 -6.45 -1.01 20.11
N VAL A 148 -6.73 -2.11 19.42
CA VAL A 148 -7.07 -3.39 20.01
C VAL A 148 -6.54 -4.51 19.13
N GLY A 149 -6.00 -5.55 19.75
CA GLY A 149 -5.57 -6.77 19.07
C GLY A 149 -5.80 -8.01 19.91
N VAL A 150 -5.52 -9.16 19.30
CA VAL A 150 -5.50 -10.45 19.99
C VAL A 150 -4.48 -10.40 21.12
N GLY A 151 -4.90 -10.81 22.32
CA GLY A 151 -4.09 -10.77 23.54
C GLY A 151 -4.31 -9.53 24.41
N ASP A 152 -4.96 -8.49 23.91
CA ASP A 152 -5.30 -7.32 24.72
C ASP A 152 -6.51 -7.59 25.61
N GLU A 153 -6.49 -7.05 26.83
CA GLU A 153 -7.68 -6.98 27.68
C GLU A 153 -8.58 -5.83 27.21
N PHE A 154 -9.67 -6.13 26.48
CA PHE A 154 -10.67 -5.15 26.09
C PHE A 154 -12.11 -5.67 26.23
N SER A 155 -13.05 -4.74 26.42
CA SER A 155 -14.48 -5.08 26.43
C SER A 155 -15.00 -5.27 25.01
N GLN A 156 -15.29 -6.53 24.64
CA GLN A 156 -15.94 -6.89 23.38
C GLN A 156 -17.23 -6.09 23.13
N LYS A 157 -18.05 -5.88 24.17
CA LYS A 157 -19.27 -5.06 24.08
C LYS A 157 -18.96 -3.60 23.70
N GLN A 158 -17.97 -2.99 24.34
CA GLN A 158 -17.57 -1.61 24.02
C GLN A 158 -16.94 -1.51 22.63
N PHE A 159 -16.16 -2.50 22.22
CA PHE A 159 -15.58 -2.56 20.88
C PHE A 159 -16.65 -2.66 19.80
N ARG A 160 -17.60 -3.59 19.92
CA ARG A 160 -18.71 -3.71 18.96
C ARG A 160 -19.55 -2.44 18.91
N SER A 161 -19.79 -1.78 20.05
CA SER A 161 -20.45 -0.47 20.09
C SER A 161 -19.63 0.61 19.38
N PHE A 162 -18.31 0.60 19.53
CA PHE A 162 -17.42 1.51 18.83
C PHE A 162 -17.47 1.31 17.31
N ILE A 163 -17.38 0.06 16.84
CA ILE A 163 -17.49 -0.28 15.40
C ILE A 163 -18.82 0.21 14.83
N LYS A 164 -19.95 0.00 15.52
CA LYS A 164 -21.25 0.54 15.08
C LYS A 164 -21.25 2.06 14.92
N ASN A 165 -20.56 2.78 15.80
CA ASN A 165 -20.48 4.25 15.73
C ASN A 165 -19.63 4.75 14.56
N VAL A 166 -18.57 4.02 14.18
CA VAL A 166 -17.66 4.40 13.08
C VAL A 166 -17.96 3.69 11.76
N GLU A 167 -18.93 2.79 11.70
CA GLU A 167 -19.20 1.91 10.55
C GLU A 167 -19.31 2.68 9.23
N LYS A 168 -20.12 3.75 9.20
CA LYS A 168 -20.32 4.56 7.99
C LYS A 168 -19.01 5.13 7.44
N GLU A 169 -18.06 5.41 8.33
CA GLU A 169 -16.76 5.98 7.99
C GLU A 169 -15.76 4.93 7.54
N ILE A 170 -15.67 3.79 8.24
CA ILE A 170 -14.68 2.76 7.92
C ILE A 170 -15.11 1.86 6.76
N LYS A 171 -16.42 1.70 6.52
CA LYS A 171 -16.95 0.78 5.49
C LYS A 171 -16.40 1.04 4.08
N PRO A 172 -16.33 2.28 3.56
CA PRO A 172 -15.72 2.53 2.25
C PRO A 172 -14.24 2.11 2.18
N HIS A 173 -13.49 2.29 3.26
CA HIS A 173 -12.08 1.90 3.32
C HIS A 173 -11.92 0.38 3.39
N ILE A 174 -12.78 -0.30 4.16
CA ILE A 174 -12.82 -1.76 4.21
C ILE A 174 -13.17 -2.34 2.84
N ASN A 175 -14.19 -1.84 2.15
CA ASN A 175 -14.52 -2.30 0.80
C ASN A 175 -13.34 -2.11 -0.17
N GLN A 176 -12.60 -1.01 -0.03
CA GLN A 176 -11.42 -0.76 -0.85
C GLN A 176 -10.25 -1.70 -0.49
N PHE A 177 -10.09 -2.06 0.79
CA PHE A 177 -9.13 -3.06 1.23
C PHE A 177 -9.41 -4.42 0.58
N GLU A 178 -10.65 -4.91 0.67
CA GLU A 178 -11.07 -6.19 0.09
C GLU A 178 -10.86 -6.20 -1.44
N LYS A 179 -11.22 -5.09 -2.11
CA LYS A 179 -10.98 -4.93 -3.56
C LYS A 179 -9.50 -4.96 -3.94
N LEU A 180 -8.62 -4.37 -3.12
CA LEU A 180 -7.18 -4.38 -3.38
C LEU A 180 -6.58 -5.75 -3.08
N ALA A 181 -7.05 -6.45 -2.03
CA ALA A 181 -6.63 -7.80 -1.71
C ALA A 181 -6.92 -8.81 -2.82
N GLN A 182 -8.04 -8.66 -3.54
CA GLN A 182 -8.36 -9.51 -4.71
C GLN A 182 -7.35 -9.41 -5.86
N LYS A 183 -6.45 -8.43 -5.84
CA LYS A 183 -5.37 -8.28 -6.82
C LYS A 183 -4.04 -8.89 -6.36
N LEU A 184 -3.95 -9.29 -5.08
CA LEU A 184 -2.74 -9.83 -4.46
C LEU A 184 -2.65 -11.35 -4.61
#